data_AF-A0A8J6XU39-F1
#
_entry.id   AF-A0A8J6XU39-F1
#
_cell.length_a   1.000
_cell.length_b   1.000
_cell.length_c   1.000
_cell.angle_alpha   90.00
_cell.angle_beta   90.00
_cell.angle_gamma   90.00
#
_symmetry.space_group_name_H-M   'P 1'
#
loop_
_entity.id
_entity.type
_entity.pdbx_description
1 polymer ?
#
loop_
_entity_poly.entity_id
_entity_poly.type
_entity_poly.pdbx_seq_one_letter_code
_entity_poly.pdbx_strand_id
1 'polypeptide(L)'
;MLKTDKFFVFMFLFHRFRQIIIRFVPLCLTTILLVLGSCAIAQSQLPLLSANAANDSLHPPSTVNRYGEYETAPIQSPLDNNKLFDVTSPTIFNRDKVPDGKLPVEVRAKEVNERLWRIFKRTISAQQTPTVTVATLNNRPVLEIRNDKSTLPIRVVTVTEPDADFNGKTLDKLAQEWQKILQDEMVRFKQLTAQKVIAQRVVQAFQILLSLLIASPTIWFLRRMLTRRQQILEARYQQQLAVLAEAEKAQKSEAIASSETTEGEEMKAREIADLRAQFLTTFQHQFSLKRQLDIDKFLQWALFWIFILMWYIGIARIMSTVPLLMQWSLYVWATPLALIAIWFGISLAIRISKSLIDRLMHSWKANPLLSFGEVQRIALRSTTIASALKGFVSFVLVIVGIIWTLSLFNVPTSSIFAGGAIQLKNLR
;
A
#
# COMPACT_ATOMS: atom_id res chain seq x y z
N MET A 1 -35.37 24.37 33.48
CA MET A 1 -35.04 25.07 32.22
C MET A 1 -33.63 24.74 31.67
N LEU A 2 -33.08 23.54 31.95
CA LEU A 2 -31.70 23.14 31.56
C LEU A 2 -31.64 21.82 30.76
N LYS A 3 -32.80 21.24 30.42
CA LYS A 3 -32.91 19.93 29.72
C LYS A 3 -33.13 20.08 28.21
N THR A 4 -33.53 21.26 27.75
CA THR A 4 -33.85 21.56 26.35
C THR A 4 -32.60 21.84 25.48
N ASP A 5 -31.51 22.35 26.04
CA ASP A 5 -30.30 22.67 25.27
C ASP A 5 -29.52 21.44 24.78
N LYS A 6 -29.48 20.35 25.57
CA LYS A 6 -28.79 19.12 25.16
C LYS A 6 -29.47 18.44 23.97
N PHE A 7 -30.80 18.56 23.87
CA PHE A 7 -31.56 17.96 22.78
C PHE A 7 -31.32 18.69 21.44
N PHE A 8 -31.19 20.02 21.49
CA PHE A 8 -30.93 20.84 20.30
C PHE A 8 -29.53 20.61 19.73
N VAL A 9 -28.52 20.49 20.60
CA VAL A 9 -27.14 20.17 20.18
C VAL A 9 -27.06 18.78 19.55
N PHE A 10 -27.77 17.79 20.11
CA PHE A 10 -27.80 16.44 19.55
C PHE A 10 -28.52 16.39 18.18
N MET A 11 -29.65 17.09 18.04
CA MET A 11 -30.40 17.16 16.79
C MET A 11 -29.61 17.90 15.67
N PHE A 12 -28.86 18.95 16.02
CA PHE A 12 -28.00 19.66 15.06
C PHE A 12 -26.78 18.82 14.63
N LEU A 13 -26.18 18.06 15.55
CA LEU A 13 -25.12 17.09 15.24
C LEU A 13 -25.63 15.96 14.34
N PHE A 14 -26.84 15.45 14.60
CA PHE A 14 -27.47 14.40 13.80
C PHE A 14 -27.81 14.86 12.38
N HIS A 15 -28.33 16.08 12.22
CA HIS A 15 -28.63 16.65 10.91
C HIS A 15 -27.36 16.88 10.07
N ARG A 16 -26.26 17.37 10.68
CA ARG A 16 -24.97 17.50 9.99
C ARG A 16 -24.37 16.14 9.63
N PHE A 17 -24.52 15.12 10.47
CA PHE A 17 -24.10 13.75 10.15
C PHE A 17 -24.89 13.17 8.99
N ARG A 18 -26.22 13.37 8.96
CA ARG A 18 -27.09 12.91 7.87
C ARG A 18 -26.72 13.55 6.54
N GLN A 19 -26.43 14.85 6.51
CA GLN A 19 -25.99 15.53 5.29
C GLN A 19 -24.60 15.09 4.80
N ILE A 20 -23.69 14.75 5.70
CA ILE A 20 -22.38 14.19 5.34
C ILE A 20 -22.55 12.79 4.76
N ILE A 21 -23.33 11.92 5.41
CA ILE A 21 -23.59 10.55 4.92
C ILE A 21 -24.25 10.59 3.53
N ILE A 22 -25.27 11.43 3.33
CA ILE A 22 -25.96 11.57 2.03
C ILE A 22 -25.02 12.05 0.92
N ARG A 23 -23.97 12.84 1.23
CA ARG A 23 -22.99 13.30 0.24
C ARG A 23 -21.87 12.28 -0.04
N PHE A 24 -21.51 11.46 0.94
CA PHE A 24 -20.45 10.45 0.77
C PHE A 24 -20.94 9.14 0.14
N VAL A 25 -22.21 8.75 0.35
CA VAL A 25 -22.80 7.55 -0.27
C VAL A 25 -22.73 7.58 -1.80
N PRO A 26 -23.13 8.66 -2.52
CA PRO A 26 -23.01 8.69 -3.97
C PRO A 26 -21.55 8.76 -4.42
N LEU A 27 -20.65 9.36 -3.63
CA LEU A 27 -19.22 9.43 -3.96
C LEU A 27 -18.51 8.07 -3.82
N CYS A 28 -18.88 7.28 -2.80
CA CYS A 28 -18.46 5.89 -2.66
C CYS A 28 -19.08 5.01 -3.76
N LEU A 29 -20.36 5.21 -4.09
CA LEU A 29 -21.01 4.45 -5.16
C LEU A 29 -20.39 4.76 -6.53
N THR A 30 -20.09 6.03 -6.83
CA THR A 30 -19.43 6.41 -8.09
C THR A 30 -17.99 5.95 -8.14
N THR A 31 -17.22 5.98 -7.04
CA THR A 31 -15.86 5.41 -7.02
C THR A 31 -15.87 3.89 -7.17
N ILE A 32 -16.84 3.18 -6.57
CA ILE A 32 -17.02 1.73 -6.78
C ILE A 32 -17.43 1.43 -8.22
N LEU A 33 -18.36 2.19 -8.81
CA LEU A 33 -18.74 2.08 -10.23
C LEU A 33 -17.58 2.43 -11.17
N LEU A 34 -16.74 3.41 -10.82
CA LEU A 34 -15.55 3.74 -11.61
C LEU A 34 -14.52 2.62 -11.52
N VAL A 35 -14.25 2.06 -10.34
CA VAL A 35 -13.30 0.94 -10.17
C VAL A 35 -13.80 -0.32 -10.90
N LEU A 36 -15.10 -0.62 -10.82
CA LEU A 36 -15.69 -1.75 -11.54
C LEU A 36 -15.75 -1.53 -13.06
N GLY A 37 -15.98 -0.29 -13.52
CA GLY A 37 -15.98 0.07 -14.94
C GLY A 37 -14.58 0.19 -15.56
N SER A 38 -13.57 0.58 -14.76
CA SER A 38 -12.18 0.75 -15.22
C SER A 38 -11.49 -0.59 -15.50
N CYS A 39 -11.94 -1.68 -14.88
CA CYS A 39 -11.38 -3.01 -15.11
C CYS A 39 -11.68 -3.56 -16.51
N ALA A 40 -12.63 -2.98 -17.27
CA ALA A 40 -13.05 -3.52 -18.56
C ALA A 40 -12.35 -2.91 -19.80
N ILE A 41 -11.66 -1.76 -19.69
CA ILE A 41 -11.21 -1.02 -20.90
C ILE A 41 -9.69 -0.75 -20.96
N ALA A 42 -8.91 -1.00 -19.90
CA ALA A 42 -7.47 -0.68 -19.92
C ALA A 42 -6.54 -1.78 -20.48
N GLN A 43 -7.07 -2.87 -21.08
CA GLN A 43 -6.23 -3.94 -21.65
C GLN A 43 -6.12 -3.95 -23.18
N SER A 44 -6.72 -2.99 -23.91
CA SER A 44 -6.79 -3.10 -25.39
C SER A 44 -5.89 -2.19 -26.22
N GLN A 45 -5.20 -1.16 -25.70
CA GLN A 45 -4.43 -0.23 -26.56
C GLN A 45 -3.16 0.39 -25.95
N LEU A 46 -2.51 -0.26 -24.99
CA LEU A 46 -1.10 0.05 -24.71
C LEU A 46 -0.24 -0.94 -25.50
N PRO A 47 0.62 -0.49 -26.44
CA PRO A 47 1.65 -1.37 -26.96
C PRO A 47 2.48 -1.82 -25.75
N LEU A 48 2.49 -3.14 -25.49
CA LEU A 48 3.31 -3.74 -24.44
C LEU A 48 4.78 -3.45 -24.76
N LEU A 49 5.30 -2.34 -24.23
CA LEU A 49 6.73 -2.01 -24.24
C LEU A 49 7.52 -2.78 -23.15
N SER A 50 6.93 -3.84 -22.58
CA SER A 50 7.57 -4.72 -21.60
C SER A 50 8.15 -6.01 -22.20
N ALA A 51 8.15 -6.19 -23.52
CA ALA A 51 8.68 -7.41 -24.13
C ALA A 51 10.22 -7.53 -24.03
N ASN A 52 10.98 -6.45 -23.83
CA ASN A 52 12.43 -6.51 -24.06
C ASN A 52 13.29 -6.92 -22.85
N ALA A 53 12.74 -7.08 -21.65
CA ALA A 53 13.49 -7.63 -20.50
C ALA A 53 13.13 -9.10 -20.19
N ALA A 54 12.06 -9.62 -20.79
CA ALA A 54 11.63 -11.02 -20.71
C ALA A 54 11.97 -11.84 -21.98
N ASN A 55 12.53 -11.19 -23.00
CA ASN A 55 12.94 -11.81 -24.27
C ASN A 55 14.44 -12.16 -24.29
N ASP A 56 15.03 -12.55 -23.15
CA ASP A 56 16.27 -13.29 -23.24
C ASP A 56 15.91 -14.74 -23.57
N SER A 57 15.91 -15.08 -24.86
CA SER A 57 15.51 -16.40 -25.35
C SER A 57 16.36 -17.55 -24.82
N LEU A 58 17.48 -17.22 -24.16
CA LEU A 58 18.39 -18.13 -23.47
C LEU A 58 17.98 -18.42 -22.01
N HIS A 59 17.23 -17.52 -21.39
CA HIS A 59 16.76 -17.67 -20.01
C HIS A 59 15.29 -18.12 -19.97
N PRO A 60 14.96 -19.11 -19.13
CA PRO A 60 13.59 -19.54 -18.97
C PRO A 60 12.77 -18.47 -18.24
N PRO A 61 11.43 -18.41 -18.46
CA PRO A 61 10.55 -17.54 -17.69
C PRO A 61 10.70 -17.78 -16.17
N SER A 62 10.39 -16.77 -15.35
CA SER A 62 10.52 -16.86 -13.89
C SER A 62 9.67 -17.95 -13.23
N THR A 63 8.70 -18.52 -13.94
CA THR A 63 7.87 -19.65 -13.50
C THR A 63 8.49 -21.02 -13.77
N VAL A 64 9.59 -21.09 -14.52
CA VAL A 64 10.24 -22.32 -14.96
C VAL A 64 11.57 -22.49 -14.25
N ASN A 65 11.78 -23.67 -13.67
CA ASN A 65 13.04 -24.04 -13.04
C ASN A 65 13.83 -24.96 -13.96
N ARG A 66 15.11 -24.66 -14.20
CA ARG A 66 16.00 -25.47 -15.04
C ARG A 66 16.90 -26.34 -14.18
N TYR A 67 16.89 -27.64 -14.43
CA TYR A 67 17.69 -28.67 -13.79
C TYR A 67 18.47 -29.47 -14.86
N GLY A 68 19.55 -28.88 -15.37
CA GLY A 68 20.39 -29.52 -16.38
C GLY A 68 19.64 -29.80 -17.68
N GLU A 69 19.33 -31.07 -17.94
CA GLU A 69 18.62 -31.53 -19.14
C GLU A 69 17.09 -31.37 -19.03
N TYR A 70 16.56 -31.09 -17.85
CA TYR A 70 15.13 -30.94 -17.61
C TYR A 70 14.76 -29.52 -17.21
N GLU A 71 13.62 -29.04 -17.70
CA GLU A 71 12.94 -27.86 -17.20
C GLU A 71 11.62 -28.27 -16.58
N THR A 72 11.27 -27.69 -15.43
CA THR A 72 10.01 -27.95 -14.73
C THR A 72 9.19 -26.70 -14.58
N ALA A 73 7.87 -26.86 -14.66
CA ALA A 73 6.91 -25.80 -14.39
C ALA A 73 5.80 -26.29 -13.46
N PRO A 74 5.37 -25.47 -12.49
CA PRO A 74 4.34 -25.87 -11.54
C PRO A 74 2.95 -25.80 -12.18
N ILE A 75 2.16 -26.85 -11.96
CA ILE A 75 0.72 -26.83 -12.17
C ILE A 75 0.08 -26.28 -10.90
N GLN A 76 -0.74 -25.26 -11.06
CA GLN A 76 -1.30 -24.49 -9.96
C GLN A 76 -2.79 -24.76 -9.81
N SER A 77 -3.27 -24.78 -8.58
CA SER A 77 -4.69 -24.86 -8.30
C SER A 77 -5.42 -23.61 -8.81
N PRO A 78 -6.54 -23.75 -9.53
CA PRO A 78 -7.38 -22.62 -9.89
C PRO A 78 -8.04 -21.90 -8.70
N LEU A 79 -8.02 -22.46 -7.48
CA LEU A 79 -8.62 -21.79 -6.32
C LEU A 79 -7.67 -20.82 -5.62
N ASP A 80 -6.50 -21.31 -5.23
CA ASP A 80 -5.59 -20.62 -4.31
C ASP A 80 -4.19 -20.42 -4.89
N ASN A 81 -3.99 -20.82 -6.16
CA ASN A 81 -2.71 -20.77 -6.84
C ASN A 81 -1.61 -21.62 -6.17
N ASN A 82 -1.97 -22.51 -5.25
CA ASN A 82 -1.02 -23.42 -4.64
C ASN A 82 -0.55 -24.45 -5.68
N LYS A 83 0.72 -24.83 -5.57
CA LYS A 83 1.30 -25.86 -6.43
C LYS A 83 0.64 -27.21 -6.14
N LEU A 84 0.15 -27.85 -7.20
CA LEU A 84 -0.40 -29.22 -7.17
C LEU A 84 0.71 -30.23 -7.43
N PHE A 85 1.41 -30.09 -8.56
CA PHE A 85 2.55 -30.91 -8.97
C PHE A 85 3.35 -30.18 -10.04
N ASP A 86 4.54 -30.67 -10.39
CA ASP A 86 5.34 -30.12 -11.50
C ASP A 86 5.19 -30.98 -12.74
N VAL A 87 5.08 -30.31 -13.90
CA VAL A 87 5.31 -30.95 -15.19
C VAL A 87 6.74 -30.68 -15.65
N THR A 88 7.33 -31.66 -16.31
CA THR A 88 8.72 -31.64 -16.75
C THR A 88 8.79 -31.71 -18.28
N SER A 89 9.74 -31.04 -18.89
CA SER A 89 10.06 -31.24 -20.31
C SER A 89 11.57 -31.13 -20.52
N PRO A 90 12.10 -31.67 -21.63
CA PRO A 90 13.50 -31.48 -21.97
C PRO A 90 13.82 -29.98 -22.07
N THR A 91 15.02 -29.61 -21.64
CA THR A 91 15.48 -28.22 -21.63
C THR A 91 15.52 -27.65 -23.04
N ILE A 92 14.92 -26.48 -23.20
CA ILE A 92 14.99 -25.71 -24.44
C ILE A 92 15.88 -24.49 -24.17
N PHE A 93 17.11 -24.55 -24.68
CA PHE A 93 18.07 -23.47 -24.50
C PHE A 93 17.70 -22.22 -25.29
N ASN A 94 17.17 -22.37 -26.50
CA ASN A 94 16.77 -21.24 -27.33
C ASN A 94 15.27 -21.32 -27.64
N ARG A 95 14.49 -20.43 -27.01
CA ARG A 95 13.03 -20.36 -27.16
C ARG A 95 12.57 -19.71 -28.47
N ASP A 96 13.44 -19.02 -29.19
CA ASP A 96 13.12 -18.46 -30.51
C ASP A 96 13.21 -19.52 -31.61
N LYS A 97 13.97 -20.60 -31.37
CA LYS A 97 14.17 -21.72 -32.29
C LYS A 97 13.87 -23.04 -31.58
N VAL A 98 12.60 -23.22 -31.23
CA VAL A 98 12.11 -24.48 -30.65
C VAL A 98 12.27 -25.60 -31.67
N PRO A 99 12.97 -26.70 -31.35
CA PRO A 99 13.08 -27.85 -32.25
C PRO A 99 11.72 -28.48 -32.55
N ASP A 100 11.52 -28.94 -33.78
CA ASP A 100 10.27 -29.60 -34.19
C ASP A 100 9.92 -30.77 -33.27
N GLY A 101 8.66 -30.82 -32.83
CA GLY A 101 8.15 -31.86 -31.93
C GLY A 101 8.50 -31.69 -30.43
N LYS A 102 9.26 -30.65 -30.05
CA LYS A 102 9.45 -30.28 -28.64
C LYS A 102 8.54 -29.12 -28.27
N LEU A 103 7.95 -29.18 -27.07
CA LEU A 103 7.12 -28.12 -26.52
C LEU A 103 7.80 -27.55 -25.27
N PRO A 104 7.98 -26.23 -25.14
CA PRO A 104 8.48 -25.63 -23.90
C PRO A 104 7.58 -25.97 -22.71
N VAL A 105 8.20 -26.20 -21.55
CA VAL A 105 7.48 -26.65 -20.36
C VAL A 105 6.44 -25.63 -19.89
N GLU A 106 6.68 -24.33 -20.11
CA GLU A 106 5.75 -23.26 -19.81
C GLU A 106 4.46 -23.33 -20.64
N VAL A 107 4.56 -23.73 -21.92
CA VAL A 107 3.40 -23.87 -22.80
C VAL A 107 2.59 -25.09 -22.36
N ARG A 108 3.27 -26.19 -22.05
CA ARG A 108 2.63 -27.40 -21.50
C ARG A 108 1.90 -27.11 -20.18
N ALA A 109 2.55 -26.43 -19.25
CA ALA A 109 1.95 -26.07 -17.96
C ALA A 109 0.76 -25.12 -18.14
N LYS A 110 0.86 -24.13 -19.03
CA LYS A 110 -0.23 -23.22 -19.36
C LYS A 110 -1.45 -23.97 -19.91
N GLU A 111 -1.26 -24.89 -20.86
CA GLU A 111 -2.36 -25.70 -21.39
C GLU A 111 -3.05 -26.54 -20.31
N VAL A 112 -2.27 -27.18 -19.42
CA VAL A 112 -2.82 -27.98 -18.32
C VAL A 112 -3.62 -27.08 -17.37
N ASN A 113 -3.07 -25.93 -16.99
CA ASN A 113 -3.76 -24.95 -16.13
C ASN A 113 -5.06 -24.43 -16.78
N GLU A 114 -5.05 -24.13 -18.08
CA GLU A 114 -6.25 -23.70 -18.81
C GLU A 114 -7.34 -24.79 -18.86
N ARG A 115 -6.93 -26.06 -19.05
CA ARG A 115 -7.84 -27.21 -19.01
C ARG A 115 -8.42 -27.39 -17.61
N LEU A 116 -7.60 -27.30 -16.55
CA LEU A 116 -8.05 -27.32 -15.16
C LEU A 116 -9.05 -26.18 -14.87
N TRP A 117 -8.80 -24.97 -15.36
CA TRP A 117 -9.73 -23.85 -15.25
C TRP A 117 -11.07 -24.10 -15.92
N ARG A 118 -11.05 -24.70 -17.11
CA ARG A 118 -12.28 -25.06 -17.83
C ARG A 118 -13.09 -26.10 -17.05
N ILE A 119 -12.41 -27.08 -16.47
CA ILE A 119 -13.02 -28.11 -15.61
C ILE A 119 -13.61 -27.47 -14.38
N PHE A 120 -12.84 -26.61 -13.70
CA PHE A 120 -13.29 -25.88 -12.52
C PHE A 120 -14.59 -25.12 -12.74
N LYS A 121 -14.68 -24.33 -13.83
CA LYS A 121 -15.91 -23.61 -14.19
C LYS A 121 -17.11 -24.55 -14.37
N ARG A 122 -16.90 -25.75 -14.92
CA ARG A 122 -17.95 -26.77 -15.07
C ARG A 122 -18.33 -27.41 -13.73
N THR A 123 -17.36 -27.67 -12.87
CA THR A 123 -17.54 -28.28 -11.55
C THR A 123 -18.39 -27.42 -10.61
N ILE A 124 -18.23 -26.09 -10.66
CA ILE A 124 -19.06 -25.16 -9.88
C ILE A 124 -20.56 -25.39 -10.17
N SER A 125 -20.90 -25.65 -11.44
CA SER A 125 -22.27 -25.89 -11.86
C SER A 125 -22.71 -27.35 -11.73
N ALA A 126 -21.80 -28.29 -11.52
CA ALA A 126 -22.09 -29.72 -11.39
C ALA A 126 -22.83 -30.03 -10.11
N GLN A 127 -23.64 -31.10 -10.08
CA GLN A 127 -24.29 -31.54 -8.84
C GLN A 127 -23.37 -32.46 -8.04
N GLN A 128 -22.66 -33.36 -8.72
CA GLN A 128 -21.72 -34.30 -8.12
C GLN A 128 -20.27 -33.82 -8.16
N THR A 129 -19.41 -34.47 -7.39
CA THR A 129 -17.95 -34.24 -7.45
C THR A 129 -17.40 -34.95 -8.70
N PRO A 130 -16.63 -34.26 -9.55
CA PRO A 130 -15.99 -34.89 -10.68
C PRO A 130 -15.05 -36.01 -10.24
N THR A 131 -15.00 -37.09 -11.02
CA THR A 131 -14.08 -38.20 -10.79
C THR A 131 -12.89 -38.09 -11.72
N VAL A 132 -11.69 -38.27 -11.16
CA VAL A 132 -10.43 -38.29 -11.92
C VAL A 132 -10.09 -39.75 -12.21
N THR A 133 -9.94 -40.09 -13.48
CA THR A 133 -9.60 -41.44 -13.93
C THR A 133 -8.33 -41.41 -14.77
N VAL A 134 -7.51 -42.45 -14.66
CA VAL A 134 -6.35 -42.65 -15.55
C VAL A 134 -6.80 -43.49 -16.74
N ALA A 135 -6.70 -42.94 -17.94
CA ALA A 135 -6.90 -43.63 -19.20
C ALA A 135 -5.56 -43.83 -19.92
N THR A 136 -5.51 -44.71 -20.91
CA THR A 136 -4.30 -44.90 -21.72
C THR A 136 -4.56 -44.40 -23.13
N LEU A 137 -3.73 -43.47 -23.60
CA LEU A 137 -3.78 -42.95 -24.97
C LEU A 137 -2.38 -43.04 -25.59
N ASN A 138 -2.26 -43.75 -26.72
CA ASN A 138 -0.98 -44.00 -27.39
C ASN A 138 0.09 -44.57 -26.45
N ASN A 139 -0.28 -45.58 -25.63
CA ASN A 139 0.57 -46.21 -24.61
C ASN A 139 1.10 -45.26 -23.52
N ARG A 140 0.46 -44.09 -23.32
CA ARG A 140 0.81 -43.16 -22.25
C ARG A 140 -0.38 -42.97 -21.31
N PRO A 141 -0.16 -42.92 -19.97
CA PRO A 141 -1.23 -42.64 -19.04
C PRO A 141 -1.65 -41.17 -19.14
N VAL A 142 -2.96 -40.97 -19.23
CA VAL A 142 -3.62 -39.68 -19.38
C VAL A 142 -4.63 -39.53 -18.27
N LEU A 143 -4.55 -38.42 -17.54
CA LEU A 143 -5.52 -38.08 -16.51
C LEU A 143 -6.70 -37.39 -17.16
N GLU A 144 -7.86 -37.97 -16.96
CA GLU A 144 -9.13 -37.49 -17.47
C GLU A 144 -10.09 -37.19 -16.32
N ILE A 145 -10.89 -36.13 -16.46
CA ILE A 145 -11.92 -35.78 -15.49
C ILE A 145 -13.29 -35.98 -16.12
N ARG A 146 -14.12 -36.78 -15.44
CA ARG A 146 -15.52 -37.01 -15.80
C ARG A 146 -16.44 -36.27 -14.84
N ASN A 147 -17.52 -35.73 -15.37
CA ASN A 147 -18.53 -35.02 -14.60
C ASN A 147 -19.94 -35.47 -14.99
N ASP A 148 -20.90 -35.32 -14.08
CA ASP A 148 -22.31 -35.69 -14.26
C ASP A 148 -22.98 -35.03 -15.48
N LYS A 149 -22.57 -33.81 -15.81
CA LYS A 149 -23.12 -33.01 -16.92
C LYS A 149 -22.48 -33.28 -18.29
N SER A 150 -21.38 -34.03 -18.37
CA SER A 150 -20.66 -34.21 -19.63
C SER A 150 -20.42 -35.69 -19.90
N THR A 151 -20.90 -36.14 -21.06
CA THR A 151 -20.69 -37.50 -21.55
C THR A 151 -19.25 -37.75 -21.97
N LEU A 152 -18.52 -36.70 -22.36
CA LEU A 152 -17.12 -36.79 -22.80
C LEU A 152 -16.16 -36.39 -21.66
N PRO A 153 -15.22 -37.27 -21.29
CA PRO A 153 -14.20 -36.93 -20.32
C PRO A 153 -13.27 -35.83 -20.86
N ILE A 154 -12.80 -34.94 -19.98
CA ILE A 154 -11.87 -33.89 -20.34
C ILE A 154 -10.46 -34.35 -19.97
N ARG A 155 -9.60 -34.48 -20.96
CA ARG A 155 -8.17 -34.72 -20.76
C ARG A 155 -7.53 -33.51 -20.07
N VAL A 156 -6.93 -33.74 -18.91
CA VAL A 156 -6.21 -32.73 -18.13
C VAL A 156 -4.75 -32.70 -18.55
N VAL A 157 -4.04 -33.79 -18.26
CA VAL A 157 -2.60 -33.91 -18.42
C VAL A 157 -2.26 -35.32 -18.87
N THR A 158 -1.30 -35.43 -19.78
CA THR A 158 -0.67 -36.69 -20.17
C THR A 158 0.64 -36.79 -19.42
N VAL A 159 0.88 -37.91 -18.73
CA VAL A 159 2.16 -38.17 -18.07
C VAL A 159 3.16 -38.62 -19.13
N THR A 160 4.34 -38.01 -19.12
CA THR A 160 5.40 -38.24 -20.10
C THR A 160 6.63 -38.84 -19.44
N GLU A 161 7.49 -39.47 -20.23
CA GLU A 161 8.77 -40.03 -19.76
C GLU A 161 9.63 -39.00 -19.00
N PRO A 162 9.81 -37.75 -19.48
CA PRO A 162 10.50 -36.73 -18.70
C PRO A 162 9.92 -36.48 -17.31
N ASP A 163 8.60 -36.61 -17.12
CA ASP A 163 8.00 -36.46 -15.79
C ASP A 163 8.37 -37.65 -14.88
N ALA A 164 8.30 -38.86 -15.41
CA ALA A 164 8.65 -40.09 -14.71
C ALA A 164 10.13 -40.11 -14.31
N ASP A 165 11.02 -39.79 -15.25
CA ASP A 165 12.47 -39.75 -15.05
C ASP A 165 12.86 -38.73 -13.99
N PHE A 166 12.34 -37.50 -14.10
CA PHE A 166 12.62 -36.43 -13.13
C PHE A 166 12.13 -36.76 -11.72
N ASN A 167 10.98 -37.44 -11.59
CA ASN A 167 10.44 -37.83 -10.29
C ASN A 167 10.98 -39.19 -9.79
N GLY A 168 11.80 -39.89 -10.58
CA GLY A 168 12.31 -41.23 -10.24
C GLY A 168 11.20 -42.28 -10.06
N LYS A 169 10.07 -42.15 -10.78
CA LYS A 169 8.88 -43.00 -10.64
C LYS A 169 8.45 -43.55 -11.99
N THR A 170 7.78 -44.70 -12.02
CA THR A 170 7.19 -45.22 -13.26
C THR A 170 5.99 -44.35 -13.69
N LEU A 171 5.69 -44.35 -14.99
CA LEU A 171 4.56 -43.58 -15.56
C LEU A 171 3.25 -43.85 -14.82
N ASP A 172 2.94 -45.12 -14.54
CA ASP A 172 1.69 -45.51 -13.86
C ASP A 172 1.64 -45.04 -12.40
N LYS A 173 2.76 -45.15 -11.67
CA LYS A 173 2.84 -44.68 -10.28
C LYS A 173 2.68 -43.18 -10.20
N LEU A 174 3.34 -42.44 -11.10
CA LEU A 174 3.23 -40.98 -11.16
C LEU A 174 1.81 -40.56 -11.56
N ALA A 175 1.19 -41.26 -12.51
CA ALA A 175 -0.19 -41.01 -12.91
C ALA A 175 -1.17 -41.21 -11.75
N GLN A 176 -1.01 -42.26 -10.95
CA GLN A 176 -1.83 -42.53 -9.76
C GLN A 176 -1.65 -41.45 -8.68
N GLU A 177 -0.42 -40.99 -8.47
CA GLU A 177 -0.14 -39.90 -7.52
C GLU A 177 -0.80 -38.59 -7.96
N TRP A 178 -0.63 -38.20 -9.22
CA TRP A 178 -1.29 -37.02 -9.78
C TRP A 178 -2.81 -37.16 -9.77
N GLN A 179 -3.34 -38.38 -10.01
CA GLN A 179 -4.77 -38.66 -9.92
C GLN A 179 -5.29 -38.38 -8.50
N LYS A 180 -4.58 -38.85 -7.47
CA LYS A 180 -4.94 -38.61 -6.08
C LYS A 180 -4.92 -37.12 -5.74
N ILE A 181 -3.85 -36.41 -6.12
CA ILE A 181 -3.73 -34.96 -5.90
C ILE A 181 -4.88 -34.21 -6.57
N LEU A 182 -5.18 -34.51 -7.83
CA LEU A 182 -6.29 -33.87 -8.54
C LEU A 182 -7.66 -34.25 -7.97
N GLN A 183 -7.84 -35.49 -7.52
CA GLN A 183 -9.09 -35.95 -6.93
C GLN A 183 -9.37 -35.26 -5.59
N ASP A 184 -8.35 -35.16 -4.72
CA ASP A 184 -8.44 -34.44 -3.45
C ASP A 184 -8.77 -32.97 -3.70
N GLU A 185 -8.16 -32.37 -4.72
CA GLU A 185 -8.43 -31.00 -5.11
C GLU A 185 -9.87 -30.82 -5.65
N MET A 186 -10.39 -31.75 -6.46
CA MET A 186 -11.80 -31.72 -6.90
C MET A 186 -12.78 -31.85 -5.72
N VAL A 187 -12.47 -32.68 -4.73
CA VAL A 187 -13.28 -32.83 -3.51
C VAL A 187 -13.28 -31.52 -2.73
N ARG A 188 -12.10 -30.94 -2.51
CA ARG A 188 -11.93 -29.65 -1.85
C ARG A 188 -12.68 -28.54 -2.58
N PHE A 189 -12.64 -28.53 -3.91
CA PHE A 189 -13.39 -27.59 -4.74
C PHE A 189 -14.88 -27.67 -4.46
N LYS A 190 -15.45 -28.88 -4.53
CA LYS A 190 -16.87 -29.08 -4.33
C LYS A 190 -17.33 -28.63 -2.93
N GLN A 191 -16.52 -28.89 -1.91
CA GLN A 191 -16.79 -28.46 -0.53
C GLN A 191 -16.78 -26.93 -0.40
N LEU A 192 -15.79 -26.25 -0.98
CA LEU A 192 -15.67 -24.80 -0.91
C LEU A 192 -16.72 -24.06 -1.75
N THR A 193 -17.19 -24.69 -2.83
CA THR A 193 -18.25 -24.13 -3.70
C THR A 193 -19.65 -24.58 -3.30
N ALA A 194 -19.82 -25.36 -2.23
CA ALA A 194 -21.13 -25.76 -1.76
C ALA A 194 -21.96 -24.51 -1.40
N GLN A 195 -23.21 -24.45 -1.86
CA GLN A 195 -24.06 -23.26 -1.73
C GLN A 195 -24.20 -22.79 -0.28
N LYS A 196 -24.28 -23.72 0.68
CA LYS A 196 -24.31 -23.42 2.12
C LYS A 196 -23.02 -22.73 2.60
N VAL A 197 -21.86 -23.19 2.14
CA VAL A 197 -20.54 -22.64 2.51
C VAL A 197 -20.35 -21.26 1.87
N ILE A 198 -20.74 -21.09 0.61
CA ILE A 198 -20.72 -19.78 -0.06
C ILE A 198 -21.61 -18.78 0.70
N ALA A 199 -22.85 -19.17 1.02
CA ALA A 199 -23.77 -18.29 1.75
C ALA A 199 -23.19 -17.85 3.10
N GLN A 200 -22.62 -18.78 3.87
CA GLN A 200 -21.98 -18.47 5.15
C GLN A 200 -20.78 -17.52 4.98
N ARG A 201 -19.94 -17.76 3.96
CA ARG A 201 -18.78 -16.91 3.64
C ARG A 201 -19.18 -15.51 3.17
N VAL A 202 -20.27 -15.39 2.41
CA VAL A 202 -20.84 -14.09 2.02
C VAL A 202 -21.34 -13.33 3.24
N VAL A 203 -22.01 -14.01 4.19
CA VAL A 203 -22.43 -13.40 5.45
C VAL A 203 -21.22 -12.92 6.26
N GLN A 204 -20.16 -13.73 6.36
CA GLN A 204 -18.92 -13.32 7.02
C GLN A 204 -18.26 -12.11 6.34
N ALA A 205 -18.19 -12.11 5.00
CA ALA A 205 -17.69 -10.96 4.24
C ALA A 205 -18.52 -9.70 4.49
N PHE A 206 -19.85 -9.83 4.57
CA PHE A 206 -20.75 -8.74 4.91
C PHE A 206 -20.54 -8.24 6.35
N GLN A 207 -20.32 -9.12 7.31
CA GLN A 207 -19.97 -8.75 8.69
C GLN A 207 -18.65 -7.97 8.75
N ILE A 208 -17.62 -8.41 8.00
CA ILE A 208 -16.35 -7.67 7.88
C ILE A 208 -16.60 -6.29 7.28
N LEU A 209 -17.35 -6.21 6.17
CA LEU A 209 -17.69 -4.94 5.53
C LEU A 209 -18.44 -4.00 6.50
N LEU A 210 -19.41 -4.51 7.25
CA LEU A 210 -20.17 -3.75 8.23
C LEU A 210 -19.26 -3.24 9.36
N SER A 211 -18.37 -4.09 9.87
CA SER A 211 -17.39 -3.69 10.89
C SER A 211 -16.48 -2.56 10.40
N LEU A 212 -16.10 -2.59 9.13
CA LEU A 212 -15.23 -1.61 8.50
C LEU A 212 -15.95 -0.28 8.22
N LEU A 213 -17.23 -0.36 7.85
CA LEU A 213 -18.12 0.79 7.75
C LEU A 213 -18.39 1.45 9.10
N ILE A 214 -18.40 0.70 10.20
CA ILE A 214 -18.53 1.25 11.57
C ILE A 214 -17.20 1.82 12.08
N ALA A 215 -16.06 1.20 11.75
CA ALA A 215 -14.75 1.70 12.14
C ALA A 215 -14.41 3.05 11.46
N SER A 216 -14.85 3.24 10.22
CA SER A 216 -14.61 4.46 9.44
C SER A 216 -15.12 5.76 10.10
N PRO A 217 -16.37 5.89 10.56
CA PRO A 217 -16.84 7.08 11.27
C PRO A 217 -16.14 7.26 12.61
N THR A 218 -15.71 6.19 13.29
CA THR A 218 -14.93 6.28 14.53
C THR A 218 -13.59 6.98 14.29
N ILE A 219 -12.86 6.58 13.23
CA ILE A 219 -11.61 7.22 12.81
C ILE A 219 -11.87 8.68 12.40
N TRP A 220 -12.92 8.93 11.63
CA TRP A 220 -13.29 10.29 11.22
C TRP A 220 -13.62 11.18 12.43
N PHE A 221 -14.34 10.65 13.43
CA PHE A 221 -14.66 11.37 14.66
C PHE A 221 -13.40 11.68 15.47
N LEU A 222 -12.48 10.73 15.61
CA LEU A 222 -11.17 10.94 16.23
C LEU A 222 -10.38 12.05 15.53
N ARG A 223 -10.34 12.00 14.18
CA ARG A 223 -9.69 13.04 13.37
C ARG A 223 -10.30 14.40 13.61
N ARG A 224 -11.64 14.48 13.64
CA ARG A 224 -12.39 15.73 13.88
C ARG A 224 -12.16 16.28 15.28
N MET A 225 -12.06 15.42 16.28
CA MET A 225 -11.73 15.80 17.65
C MET A 225 -10.30 16.38 17.74
N LEU A 226 -9.33 15.74 17.08
CA LEU A 226 -7.96 16.23 17.01
C LEU A 226 -7.85 17.58 16.28
N THR A 227 -8.58 17.77 15.18
CA THR A 227 -8.57 19.06 14.46
C THR A 227 -9.16 20.18 15.29
N ARG A 228 -10.23 19.93 16.06
CA ARG A 228 -10.79 20.92 16.98
C ARG A 228 -9.80 21.30 18.08
N ARG A 229 -9.12 20.32 18.68
CA ARG A 229 -8.07 20.58 19.68
C ARG A 229 -6.95 21.43 19.09
N GLN A 230 -6.50 21.07 17.88
CA GLN A 230 -5.47 21.83 17.16
C GLN A 230 -5.88 23.28 16.91
N GLN A 231 -7.11 23.53 16.44
CA GLN A 231 -7.59 24.90 16.20
C GLN A 231 -7.62 25.74 17.48
N ILE A 232 -8.03 25.16 18.61
CA ILE A 232 -8.04 25.84 19.91
C ILE A 232 -6.61 26.16 20.36
N LEU A 233 -5.68 25.22 20.19
CA LEU A 233 -4.27 25.40 20.52
C LEU A 233 -3.60 26.46 19.63
N GLU A 234 -3.88 26.45 18.33
CA GLU A 234 -3.36 27.45 17.38
C GLU A 234 -3.90 28.86 17.70
N ALA A 235 -5.18 28.99 18.06
CA ALA A 235 -5.75 30.28 18.48
C ALA A 235 -5.07 30.82 19.75
N ARG A 236 -4.83 29.97 20.76
CA ARG A 236 -4.11 30.36 21.98
C ARG A 236 -2.66 30.75 21.67
N TYR A 237 -2.00 30.02 20.78
CA TYR A 237 -0.64 30.30 20.38
C TYR A 237 -0.53 31.67 19.66
N GLN A 238 -1.45 31.98 18.75
CA GLN A 238 -1.49 33.28 18.06
C GLN A 238 -1.77 34.43 19.04
N GLN A 239 -2.68 34.25 20.00
CA GLN A 239 -2.95 35.24 21.04
C GLN A 239 -1.70 35.55 21.87
N GLN A 240 -0.94 34.53 22.28
CA GLN A 240 0.29 34.73 23.03
C GLN A 240 1.37 35.47 22.23
N LEU A 241 1.50 35.17 20.93
CA LEU A 241 2.41 35.91 20.05
C LEU A 241 2.02 37.38 19.90
N ALA A 242 0.72 37.68 19.84
CA ALA A 242 0.23 39.05 19.77
C ALA A 242 0.54 39.83 21.06
N VAL A 243 0.28 39.24 22.23
CA VAL A 243 0.59 39.86 23.53
C VAL A 243 2.09 40.12 23.68
N LEU A 244 2.95 39.20 23.26
CA LEU A 244 4.40 39.42 23.29
C LEU A 244 4.84 40.53 22.34
N ALA A 245 4.26 40.61 21.13
CA ALA A 245 4.56 41.68 20.18
C ALA A 245 4.08 43.05 20.69
N GLU A 246 2.97 43.09 21.44
CA GLU A 246 2.49 44.31 22.09
C GLU A 246 3.37 44.72 23.27
N ALA A 247 3.80 43.77 24.11
CA ALA A 247 4.73 44.02 25.21
C ALA A 247 6.10 44.52 24.70
N GLU A 248 6.64 43.92 23.63
CA GLU A 248 7.88 44.36 23.00
C GLU A 248 7.76 45.79 22.42
N LYS A 249 6.61 46.13 21.83
CA LYS A 249 6.33 47.50 21.34
C LYS A 249 6.21 48.50 22.48
N ALA A 250 5.53 48.15 23.57
CA ALA A 250 5.41 49.01 24.75
C ALA A 250 6.77 49.27 25.38
N GLN A 251 7.58 48.22 25.54
CA GLN A 251 8.93 48.32 26.09
C GLN A 251 9.86 49.16 25.21
N LYS A 252 9.76 49.06 23.89
CA LYS A 252 10.54 49.89 22.97
C LYS A 252 10.16 51.37 23.07
N SER A 253 8.89 51.68 23.29
CA SER A 253 8.41 53.05 23.49
C SER A 253 8.84 53.64 24.85
N GLU A 254 8.86 52.83 25.90
CA GLU A 254 9.25 53.25 27.26
C GLU A 254 10.78 53.40 27.42
N ALA A 255 11.57 52.54 26.76
CA ALA A 255 13.02 52.65 26.70
C ALA A 255 13.50 53.90 25.93
N ILE A 256 12.70 54.41 24.99
CA ILE A 256 12.97 55.68 24.29
C ILE A 256 12.66 56.88 25.20
N ALA A 257 11.71 56.76 26.14
CA ALA A 257 11.29 57.84 27.03
C ALA A 257 12.12 57.96 28.33
N SER A 258 12.86 56.93 28.73
CA SER A 258 13.56 56.83 30.02
C SER A 258 15.09 57.00 29.95
N SER A 259 15.62 57.50 28.83
CA SER A 259 17.06 57.71 28.62
C SER A 259 17.67 58.92 29.35
N GLU A 260 16.97 59.57 30.28
CA GLU A 260 17.42 60.83 30.91
C GLU A 260 17.61 60.83 32.45
N THR A 261 17.63 59.68 33.14
CA THR A 261 17.90 59.73 34.60
C THR A 261 18.84 58.63 35.10
N THR A 262 20.01 59.10 35.54
CA THR A 262 21.19 58.35 35.98
C THR A 262 21.21 58.25 37.50
N GLU A 263 20.24 57.56 38.11
CA GLU A 263 20.29 57.24 39.55
C GLU A 263 19.29 56.11 39.83
N GLY A 264 19.77 54.86 39.87
CA GLY A 264 18.92 53.69 40.15
C GLY A 264 19.37 52.36 39.53
N GLU A 265 20.67 52.09 39.44
CA GLU A 265 21.20 50.87 38.80
C GLU A 265 20.77 49.56 39.49
N GLU A 266 20.63 49.55 40.82
CA GLU A 266 20.21 48.34 41.55
C GLU A 266 18.71 48.01 41.38
N MET A 267 17.86 49.04 41.25
CA MET A 267 16.42 48.85 41.05
C MET A 267 16.14 48.38 39.62
N LYS A 268 16.84 48.94 38.63
CA LYS A 268 16.82 48.48 37.24
C LYS A 268 17.32 47.04 37.10
N ALA A 269 18.37 46.66 37.84
CA ALA A 269 18.88 45.28 37.81
C ALA A 269 17.85 44.25 38.33
N ARG A 270 17.09 44.58 39.38
CA ARG A 270 16.01 43.73 39.91
C ARG A 270 14.83 43.63 38.95
N GLU A 271 14.42 44.75 38.35
CA GLU A 271 13.34 44.80 37.37
C GLU A 271 13.68 44.01 36.09
N ILE A 272 14.94 44.09 35.63
CA ILE A 272 15.45 43.30 34.50
C ILE A 272 15.49 41.79 34.85
N ALA A 273 15.81 41.43 36.09
CA ALA A 273 15.85 40.04 36.53
C ALA A 273 14.45 39.41 36.60
N ASP A 274 13.46 40.13 37.15
CA ASP A 274 12.06 39.68 37.21
C ASP A 274 11.44 39.59 35.81
N LEU A 275 11.74 40.54 34.92
CA LEU A 275 11.37 40.47 33.50
C LEU A 275 11.96 39.24 32.81
N ARG A 276 13.24 38.92 33.06
CA ARG A 276 13.89 37.71 32.52
C ARG A 276 13.24 36.44 33.06
N ALA A 277 12.89 36.38 34.34
CA ALA A 277 12.20 35.23 34.93
C ALA A 277 10.81 35.04 34.33
N GLN A 278 10.03 36.11 34.17
CA GLN A 278 8.73 36.06 33.49
C GLN A 278 8.87 35.62 32.03
N PHE A 279 9.88 36.13 31.31
CA PHE A 279 10.14 35.75 29.92
C PHE A 279 10.51 34.27 29.82
N LEU A 280 11.43 33.76 30.64
CA LEU A 280 11.86 32.36 30.62
C LEU A 280 10.69 31.39 30.91
N THR A 281 9.80 31.73 31.85
CA THR A 281 8.60 30.92 32.13
C THR A 281 7.59 30.94 30.97
N THR A 282 7.41 32.08 30.28
CA THR A 282 6.58 32.14 29.07
C THR A 282 7.17 31.30 27.94
N PHE A 283 8.50 31.33 27.75
CA PHE A 283 9.19 30.56 26.71
C PHE A 283 9.05 29.05 26.94
N GLN A 284 9.27 28.55 28.15
CA GLN A 284 9.06 27.12 28.45
C GLN A 284 7.63 26.66 28.14
N HIS A 285 6.63 27.49 28.44
CA HIS A 285 5.24 27.17 28.15
C HIS A 285 4.95 27.12 26.65
N GLN A 286 5.52 28.04 25.86
CA GLN A 286 5.40 28.03 24.39
C GLN A 286 6.03 26.82 23.72
N PHE A 287 7.17 26.33 24.22
CA PHE A 287 7.78 25.10 23.70
C PHE A 287 6.88 23.88 23.91
N SER A 288 6.16 23.81 25.04
CA SER A 288 5.21 22.74 25.31
C SER A 288 4.03 22.74 24.33
N LEU A 289 3.51 23.93 23.99
CA LEU A 289 2.39 24.10 23.05
C LEU A 289 2.78 23.74 21.62
N LYS A 290 3.94 24.21 21.15
CA LYS A 290 4.44 23.86 19.81
C LYS A 290 4.68 22.36 19.66
N ARG A 291 5.25 21.73 20.69
CA ARG A 291 5.45 20.27 20.71
C ARG A 291 4.13 19.50 20.67
N GLN A 292 3.10 19.97 21.38
CA GLN A 292 1.76 19.38 21.32
C GLN A 292 1.15 19.48 19.90
N LEU A 293 1.27 20.64 19.24
CA LEU A 293 0.79 20.81 17.87
C LEU A 293 1.50 19.89 16.86
N ASP A 294 2.82 19.70 16.99
CA ASP A 294 3.57 18.81 16.10
C ASP A 294 3.19 17.33 16.31
N ILE A 295 2.94 16.93 17.57
CA ILE A 295 2.43 15.59 17.92
C ILE A 295 1.02 15.40 17.35
N ASP A 296 0.12 16.37 17.50
CA ASP A 296 -1.24 16.29 16.96
C ASP A 296 -1.25 16.17 15.44
N LYS A 297 -0.42 16.96 14.74
CA LYS A 297 -0.22 16.84 13.29
C LYS A 297 0.28 15.44 12.95
N PHE A 298 1.24 14.90 13.71
CA PHE A 298 1.75 13.54 13.51
C PHE A 298 0.67 12.49 13.66
N LEU A 299 -0.14 12.60 14.71
CA LEU A 299 -1.22 11.68 14.99
C LEU A 299 -2.29 11.71 13.89
N GLN A 300 -2.67 12.89 13.39
CA GLN A 300 -3.60 13.01 12.26
C GLN A 300 -3.07 12.34 10.98
N TRP A 301 -1.78 12.51 10.69
CA TRP A 301 -1.12 11.88 9.55
C TRP A 301 -1.05 10.35 9.72
N ALA A 302 -0.69 9.86 10.91
CA ALA A 302 -0.65 8.43 11.21
C ALA A 302 -2.05 7.80 11.12
N LEU A 303 -3.06 8.49 11.63
CA LEU A 303 -4.46 8.05 11.60
C LEU A 303 -5.01 7.96 10.16
N PHE A 304 -4.55 8.82 9.26
CA PHE A 304 -4.84 8.71 7.83
C PHE A 304 -4.24 7.44 7.21
N TRP A 305 -3.00 7.10 7.53
CA TRP A 305 -2.38 5.86 7.04
C TRP A 305 -3.01 4.61 7.63
N ILE A 306 -3.34 4.63 8.94
CA ILE A 306 -4.08 3.55 9.59
C ILE A 306 -5.43 3.34 8.90
N PHE A 307 -6.13 4.41 8.52
CA PHE A 307 -7.38 4.31 7.78
C PHE A 307 -7.20 3.60 6.42
N ILE A 308 -6.20 4.00 5.63
CA ILE A 308 -5.89 3.36 4.34
C ILE A 308 -5.56 1.88 4.55
N LEU A 309 -4.69 1.58 5.51
CA LEU A 309 -4.25 0.21 5.81
C LEU A 309 -5.41 -0.66 6.31
N MET A 310 -6.29 -0.11 7.14
CA MET A 310 -7.51 -0.79 7.62
C MET A 310 -8.41 -1.16 6.44
N TRP A 311 -8.70 -0.21 5.53
CA TRP A 311 -9.50 -0.48 4.33
C TRP A 311 -8.85 -1.54 3.44
N TYR A 312 -7.55 -1.44 3.22
CA TYR A 312 -6.80 -2.39 2.42
C TYR A 312 -6.87 -3.81 3.00
N ILE A 313 -6.58 -3.99 4.30
CA ILE A 313 -6.67 -5.28 4.99
C ILE A 313 -8.10 -5.83 4.93
N GLY A 314 -9.10 -4.96 5.12
CA GLY A 314 -10.51 -5.33 5.04
C GLY A 314 -10.91 -5.88 3.68
N ILE A 315 -10.55 -5.17 2.60
CA ILE A 315 -10.80 -5.61 1.22
C ILE A 315 -10.07 -6.93 0.94
N ALA A 316 -8.80 -7.03 1.34
CA ALA A 316 -8.00 -8.24 1.16
C ALA A 316 -8.60 -9.45 1.89
N ARG A 317 -9.10 -9.25 3.12
CA ARG A 317 -9.83 -10.27 3.88
C ARG A 317 -11.13 -10.68 3.21
N ILE A 318 -11.92 -9.74 2.70
CA ILE A 318 -13.15 -10.02 1.95
C ILE A 318 -12.84 -10.85 0.70
N MET A 319 -11.82 -10.46 -0.08
CA MET A 319 -11.39 -11.20 -1.28
C MET A 319 -10.91 -12.62 -0.95
N SER A 320 -10.17 -12.81 0.17
CA SER A 320 -9.71 -14.14 0.58
C SER A 320 -10.83 -15.06 1.07
N THR A 321 -11.97 -14.49 1.49
CA THR A 321 -13.11 -15.26 2.01
C THR A 321 -13.94 -15.86 0.88
N VAL A 322 -14.03 -15.17 -0.26
CA VAL A 322 -14.86 -15.57 -1.41
C VAL A 322 -14.04 -16.43 -2.39
N PRO A 323 -14.40 -17.72 -2.61
CA PRO A 323 -13.60 -18.64 -3.42
C PRO A 323 -13.31 -18.14 -4.85
N LEU A 324 -14.26 -17.43 -5.47
CA LEU A 324 -14.10 -16.87 -6.82
C LEU A 324 -13.04 -15.76 -6.90
N LEU A 325 -12.78 -15.07 -5.77
CA LEU A 325 -11.81 -13.98 -5.66
C LEU A 325 -10.44 -14.44 -5.15
N MET A 326 -10.34 -15.67 -4.62
CA MET A 326 -9.07 -16.21 -4.09
C MET A 326 -7.96 -16.25 -5.15
N GLN A 327 -8.31 -16.50 -6.42
CA GLN A 327 -7.34 -16.47 -7.54
C GLN A 327 -6.59 -15.13 -7.66
N TRP A 328 -7.25 -14.01 -7.34
CA TRP A 328 -6.66 -12.67 -7.41
C TRP A 328 -6.00 -12.28 -6.10
N SER A 329 -6.24 -13.03 -5.01
CA SER A 329 -5.83 -12.62 -3.67
C SER A 329 -4.32 -12.41 -3.59
N LEU A 330 -3.51 -13.36 -4.10
CA LEU A 330 -2.05 -13.24 -4.04
C LEU A 330 -1.52 -11.99 -4.75
N TYR A 331 -2.07 -11.67 -5.93
CA TYR A 331 -1.69 -10.46 -6.67
C TYR A 331 -2.13 -9.18 -5.94
N VAL A 332 -3.32 -9.21 -5.36
CA VAL A 332 -3.88 -8.08 -4.58
C VAL A 332 -3.12 -7.87 -3.27
N TRP A 333 -2.50 -8.90 -2.69
CA TRP A 333 -1.74 -8.81 -1.43
C TRP A 333 -0.34 -8.22 -1.61
N ALA A 334 0.39 -8.59 -2.66
CA ALA A 334 1.80 -8.21 -2.76
C ALA A 334 1.99 -6.78 -3.29
N THR A 335 1.43 -6.47 -4.46
CA THR A 335 1.78 -5.25 -5.20
C THR A 335 1.23 -3.97 -4.55
N PRO A 336 -0.07 -3.88 -4.21
CA PRO A 336 -0.60 -2.67 -3.58
C PRO A 336 -0.08 -2.45 -2.16
N LEU A 337 0.20 -3.52 -1.40
CA LEU A 337 0.81 -3.40 -0.07
C LEU A 337 2.22 -2.82 -0.17
N ALA A 338 3.03 -3.30 -1.10
CA ALA A 338 4.35 -2.73 -1.37
C ALA A 338 4.25 -1.25 -1.74
N LEU A 339 3.29 -0.87 -2.57
CA LEU A 339 3.04 0.54 -2.92
C LEU A 339 2.66 1.38 -1.70
N ILE A 340 1.72 0.91 -0.87
CA ILE A 340 1.33 1.58 0.38
C ILE A 340 2.55 1.71 1.30
N ALA A 341 3.36 0.66 1.45
CA ALA A 341 4.54 0.67 2.30
C ALA A 341 5.62 1.66 1.80
N ILE A 342 5.85 1.71 0.49
CA ILE A 342 6.76 2.67 -0.15
C ILE A 342 6.29 4.10 0.15
N TRP A 343 5.04 4.44 -0.16
CA TRP A 343 4.51 5.79 0.04
C TRP A 343 4.39 6.19 1.52
N PHE A 344 4.07 5.23 2.39
CA PHE A 344 4.15 5.41 3.83
C PHE A 344 5.58 5.74 4.26
N GLY A 345 6.57 4.95 3.81
CA GLY A 345 7.98 5.14 4.12
C GLY A 345 8.51 6.50 3.65
N ILE A 346 8.22 6.90 2.41
CA ILE A 346 8.61 8.21 1.86
C ILE A 346 8.00 9.34 2.68
N SER A 347 6.68 9.27 2.93
CA SER A 347 6.00 10.32 3.67
C SER A 347 6.46 10.42 5.12
N LEU A 348 6.81 9.28 5.74
CA LEU A 348 7.46 9.22 7.05
C LEU A 348 8.86 9.86 7.01
N ALA A 349 9.68 9.50 6.01
CA ALA A 349 11.03 10.04 5.84
C ALA A 349 11.03 11.56 5.63
N ILE A 350 10.09 12.10 4.84
CA ILE A 350 9.91 13.55 4.66
C ILE A 350 9.61 14.22 6.01
N ARG A 351 8.76 13.59 6.83
CA ARG A 351 8.34 14.13 8.12
C ARG A 351 9.46 14.11 9.14
N ILE A 352 10.19 13.01 9.23
CA ILE A 352 11.38 12.87 10.09
C ILE A 352 12.44 13.88 9.67
N SER A 353 12.71 14.01 8.37
CA SER A 353 13.68 14.97 7.84
C SER A 353 13.32 16.41 8.19
N LYS A 354 12.04 16.81 8.03
CA LYS A 354 11.56 18.13 8.44
C LYS A 354 11.77 18.36 9.94
N SER A 355 11.45 17.37 10.77
CA SER A 355 11.63 17.46 12.23
C SER A 355 13.11 17.55 12.62
N LEU A 356 13.99 16.79 11.97
CA LEU A 356 15.44 16.84 12.19
C LEU A 356 16.02 18.21 11.79
N ILE A 357 15.62 18.75 10.63
CA ILE A 357 16.04 20.09 10.19
C ILE A 357 15.60 21.15 11.21
N ASP A 358 14.37 21.07 11.72
CA ASP A 358 13.88 22.00 12.73
C ASP A 358 14.66 21.90 14.05
N ARG A 359 15.00 20.70 14.50
CA ARG A 359 15.83 20.48 15.70
C ARG A 359 17.25 21.02 15.51
N LEU A 360 17.89 20.68 14.39
CA LEU A 360 19.23 21.14 14.07
C LEU A 360 19.29 22.67 14.00
N MET A 361 18.32 23.30 13.32
CA MET A 361 18.25 24.75 13.22
C MET A 361 18.01 25.43 14.57
N HIS A 362 17.26 24.76 15.47
CA HIS A 362 17.04 25.28 16.81
C HIS A 362 18.28 25.17 17.70
N SER A 363 18.97 24.03 17.69
CA SER A 363 20.24 23.85 18.41
C SER A 363 21.30 24.84 17.94
N TRP A 364 21.34 25.14 16.63
CA TRP A 364 22.27 26.12 16.08
C TRP A 364 22.02 27.55 16.58
N LYS A 365 20.74 27.92 16.80
CA LYS A 365 20.36 29.22 17.37
C LYS A 365 20.62 29.33 18.87
N ALA A 366 20.63 28.21 19.59
CA ALA A 366 20.79 28.19 21.04
C ALA A 366 22.25 28.24 21.51
N ASN A 367 23.23 28.21 20.59
CA ASN A 367 24.64 28.22 20.96
C ASN A 367 25.08 29.62 21.45
N PRO A 368 25.53 29.75 22.71
CA PRO A 368 25.85 31.03 23.36
C PRO A 368 27.14 31.70 22.86
N LEU A 369 27.87 31.07 21.93
CA LEU A 369 29.13 31.58 21.37
C LEU A 369 28.94 32.66 20.27
N LEU A 370 27.69 32.95 19.85
CA LEU A 370 27.40 33.93 18.81
C LEU A 370 27.03 35.29 19.43
N SER A 371 27.72 36.36 19.03
CA SER A 371 27.47 37.72 19.52
C SER A 371 26.05 38.20 19.16
N PHE A 372 25.38 38.93 20.07
CA PHE A 372 23.98 39.34 19.93
C PHE A 372 23.63 40.06 18.60
N GLY A 373 24.59 40.74 17.96
CA GLY A 373 24.40 41.38 16.65
C GLY A 373 24.40 40.41 15.45
N GLU A 374 25.14 39.31 15.53
CA GLU A 374 25.16 38.28 14.48
C GLU A 374 23.93 37.37 14.56
N VAL A 375 23.39 37.15 15.75
CA VAL A 375 22.21 36.29 15.98
C VAL A 375 21.00 36.76 15.18
N GLN A 376 20.75 38.06 15.06
CA GLN A 376 19.60 38.59 14.32
C GLN A 376 19.74 38.42 12.80
N ARG A 377 20.95 38.64 12.26
CA ARG A 377 21.25 38.44 10.83
C ARG A 377 21.25 36.96 10.45
N ILE A 378 21.75 36.09 11.34
CA ILE A 378 21.70 34.64 11.18
C ILE A 378 20.25 34.14 11.27
N ALA A 379 19.43 34.69 12.17
CA ALA A 379 18.02 34.32 12.29
C ALA A 379 17.23 34.56 10.99
N LEU A 380 17.43 35.70 10.33
CA LEU A 380 16.79 36.03 9.04
C LEU A 380 17.25 35.12 7.88
N ARG A 381 18.52 34.71 7.84
CA ARG A 381 19.03 33.80 6.81
C ARG A 381 18.66 32.33 7.08
N SER A 382 18.59 31.95 8.35
CA SER A 382 18.28 30.59 8.79
C SER A 382 16.91 30.10 8.36
N THR A 383 15.90 30.99 8.29
CA THR A 383 14.54 30.63 7.89
C THR A 383 14.46 30.32 6.40
N THR A 384 15.11 31.13 5.57
CA THR A 384 15.20 30.91 4.12
C THR A 384 15.96 29.62 3.80
N ILE A 385 17.11 29.39 4.46
CA ILE A 385 17.90 28.16 4.28
C ILE A 385 17.11 26.93 4.75
N ALA A 386 16.46 26.99 5.92
CA ALA A 386 15.64 25.89 6.43
C ALA A 386 14.47 25.58 5.49
N SER A 387 13.79 26.61 4.97
CA SER A 387 12.67 26.44 4.03
C SER A 387 13.14 25.78 2.73
N ALA A 388 14.22 26.29 2.12
CA ALA A 388 14.81 25.74 0.92
C ALA A 388 15.25 24.27 1.11
N LEU A 389 15.91 23.97 2.22
CA LEU A 389 16.37 22.60 2.54
C LEU A 389 15.20 21.64 2.74
N LYS A 390 14.12 22.06 3.42
CA LYS A 390 12.90 21.23 3.59
C LYS A 390 12.22 20.96 2.25
N GLY A 391 12.16 21.96 1.37
CA GLY A 391 11.64 21.82 0.01
C GLY A 391 12.47 20.84 -0.81
N PHE A 392 13.78 21.02 -0.81
CA PHE A 392 14.73 20.16 -1.52
C PHE A 392 14.67 18.70 -1.05
N VAL A 393 14.71 18.44 0.25
CA VAL A 393 14.61 17.07 0.79
C VAL A 393 13.26 16.43 0.44
N SER A 394 12.17 17.19 0.49
CA SER A 394 10.84 16.68 0.08
C SER A 394 10.84 16.30 -1.41
N PHE A 395 11.41 17.15 -2.26
CA PHE A 395 11.50 16.91 -3.70
C PHE A 395 12.33 15.65 -4.03
N VAL A 396 13.53 15.53 -3.45
CA VAL A 396 14.40 14.36 -3.66
C VAL A 396 13.72 13.07 -3.21
N LEU A 397 13.10 13.06 -2.02
CA LEU A 397 12.41 11.87 -1.50
C LEU A 397 11.19 11.47 -2.34
N VAL A 398 10.45 12.44 -2.89
CA VAL A 398 9.33 12.16 -3.80
C VAL A 398 9.84 11.53 -5.11
N ILE A 399 10.93 12.04 -5.69
CA ILE A 399 11.55 11.45 -6.89
C ILE A 399 11.98 10.01 -6.64
N VAL A 400 12.70 9.76 -5.54
CA VAL A 400 13.10 8.40 -5.13
C VAL A 400 11.88 7.48 -5.02
N GLY A 401 10.80 8.00 -4.44
CA GLY A 401 9.56 7.27 -4.32
C GLY A 401 8.87 6.90 -5.63
N ILE A 402 8.89 7.82 -6.60
CA ILE A 402 8.40 7.57 -7.95
C ILE A 402 9.25 6.50 -8.63
N ILE A 403 10.58 6.59 -8.53
CA ILE A 403 11.51 5.60 -9.10
C ILE A 403 11.26 4.20 -8.52
N TRP A 404 11.12 4.09 -7.19
CA TRP A 404 10.77 2.81 -6.55
C TRP A 404 9.41 2.28 -6.97
N THR A 405 8.41 3.15 -7.10
CA THR A 405 7.08 2.76 -7.60
C THR A 405 7.18 2.23 -9.03
N LEU A 406 7.94 2.87 -9.91
CA LEU A 406 8.13 2.42 -11.29
C LEU A 406 8.90 1.10 -11.37
N SER A 407 9.91 0.93 -10.53
CA SER A 407 10.63 -0.33 -10.39
C SER A 407 9.71 -1.47 -9.93
N LEU A 408 8.73 -1.20 -9.05
CA LEU A 408 7.77 -2.19 -8.59
C LEU A 408 6.88 -2.72 -9.74
N PHE A 409 6.61 -1.91 -10.76
CA PHE A 409 5.85 -2.30 -11.95
C PHE A 409 6.74 -2.83 -13.09
N ASN A 410 8.02 -3.16 -12.81
CA ASN A 410 9.01 -3.58 -13.81
C ASN A 410 9.15 -2.58 -14.98
N VAL A 411 8.88 -1.30 -14.74
CA VAL A 411 9.13 -0.25 -15.74
C VAL A 411 10.64 0.00 -15.76
N PRO A 412 11.32 -0.04 -16.93
CA PRO A 412 12.76 0.19 -17.02
C PRO A 412 13.13 1.57 -16.48
N THR A 413 13.69 1.61 -15.27
CA THR A 413 14.08 2.87 -14.61
C THR A 413 15.26 3.54 -15.33
N SER A 414 16.07 2.75 -16.04
CA SER A 414 17.18 3.22 -16.89
C SER A 414 16.74 4.25 -17.94
N SER A 415 15.56 4.09 -18.55
CA SER A 415 15.03 5.03 -19.53
C SER A 415 14.76 6.42 -18.95
N ILE A 416 14.39 6.51 -17.68
CA ILE A 416 14.09 7.77 -16.98
C ILE A 416 15.39 8.50 -16.64
N PHE A 417 16.40 7.76 -16.18
CA PHE A 417 17.74 8.32 -15.94
C PHE A 417 18.41 8.78 -17.23
N ALA A 418 18.23 8.04 -18.33
CA ALA A 418 18.72 8.43 -19.64
C ALA A 418 18.09 9.75 -20.12
N GLY A 419 16.77 9.91 -19.99
CA GLY A 419 16.07 11.16 -20.32
C GLY A 419 16.56 12.36 -19.50
N GLY A 420 16.79 12.18 -18.20
CA GLY A 420 17.33 13.25 -17.32
C GLY A 420 18.76 13.67 -17.68
N ALA A 421 19.61 12.72 -18.08
CA ALA A 421 20.98 13.01 -18.49
C ALA A 421 21.07 13.79 -19.82
N ILE A 422 20.14 13.53 -20.75
CA ILE A 422 20.07 14.24 -22.04
C ILE A 422 19.73 15.72 -21.83
N GLN A 423 18.83 16.02 -20.88
CA GLN A 423 18.43 17.40 -20.58
C GLN A 423 19.56 18.19 -19.90
N LEU A 424 20.37 17.53 -19.06
CA LEU A 424 21.57 18.13 -18.47
C LEU A 424 22.66 18.40 -19.51
N LYS A 425 22.76 17.56 -20.55
CA LYS A 425 23.71 17.74 -21.65
C LYS A 425 23.33 18.90 -22.58
N ASN A 426 22.04 19.23 -22.67
CA ASN A 426 21.53 20.33 -23.49
C ASN A 426 21.54 21.70 -22.77
N LEU A 427 21.89 21.72 -21.48
CA LEU A 427 22.02 22.92 -20.64
C LEU A 427 23.50 23.33 -20.42
N ARG A 428 24.44 22.58 -21.01
CA ARG A 428 25.84 22.96 -21.21
C ARG A 428 26.04 23.37 -22.65
#